data_AF-A0A6B2BXX7-F1
#
_entry.id   AF-A0A6B2BXX7-F1
#
_cell.length_a   1.000
_cell.length_b   1.000
_cell.length_c   1.000
_cell.angle_alpha   90.00
_cell.angle_beta   90.00
_cell.angle_gamma   90.00
#
_symmetry.space_group_name_H-M   'P 1'
#
loop_
_entity.id
_entity.type
_entity.pdbx_description
1 polymer ?
#
loop_
_entity_poly.entity_id
_entity_poly.type
_entity_poly.pdbx_seq_one_letter_code
_entity_poly.pdbx_strand_id
1 'polypeptide(L)'
;MIKASELRESKLKSNWWIDDILGGGLIDGQSYILCGYFAESIMAAYMISASAFGKVIYINSTDYYSVRNIIDQESLAFYIKSAGISIDDALKSIIEISAHSSQRLLNAVKAAMNISGARLLILHGLHSFLKDREVSDTVFYKLKSLAAESRVPFLSITDCKSGAPLVTPTMASMCNYMVAVERVEGGAEFHFLKPVERQLTVGWDKMGRLTHSFRKRYEDYIETLRRDFEPLLRDGNDKALEDLIELVWSPETAAMSALNLPQVSDSMVLVAVIYLMKELTKTKKELEELKGRLH
;
A
#
# COMPACT_ATOMS: atom_id res chain seq x y z
N MET A 1 37.80 -20.23 13.25
CA MET A 1 37.51 -19.50 12.00
C MET A 1 36.20 -20.01 11.46
N ILE A 2 35.12 -19.24 11.62
CA ILE A 2 33.85 -19.52 10.94
C ILE A 2 34.10 -19.23 9.45
N LYS A 3 33.74 -20.15 8.55
CA LYS A 3 33.85 -19.89 7.11
C LYS A 3 32.99 -18.67 6.78
N ALA A 4 33.49 -17.75 5.96
CA ALA A 4 32.71 -16.58 5.51
C ALA A 4 31.37 -16.96 4.85
N SER A 5 31.24 -18.21 4.37
CA SER A 5 30.00 -18.81 3.84
C SER A 5 28.95 -19.18 4.89
N GLU A 6 29.24 -19.07 6.20
CA GLU A 6 28.35 -19.47 7.30
C GLU A 6 27.85 -18.29 8.15
N LEU A 7 28.26 -17.05 7.85
CA LEU A 7 27.52 -15.86 8.29
C LEU A 7 26.24 -15.78 7.44
N ARG A 8 25.22 -16.57 7.80
CA ARG A 8 23.89 -16.41 7.22
C ARG A 8 23.41 -15.00 7.59
N GLU A 9 23.48 -14.10 6.62
CA GLU A 9 22.81 -12.81 6.71
C GLU A 9 21.34 -13.05 7.08
N SER A 10 20.90 -12.45 8.17
CA SER A 10 19.50 -12.50 8.57
C SER A 10 18.69 -11.68 7.56
N LYS A 11 17.57 -12.24 7.10
CA LYS A 11 16.73 -11.65 6.08
C LYS A 11 15.28 -11.61 6.54
N LEU A 12 14.64 -10.47 6.35
CA LEU A 12 13.19 -10.36 6.38
C LEU A 12 12.64 -10.91 5.08
N LYS A 13 11.74 -11.90 5.19
CA LYS A 13 11.01 -12.47 4.06
C LYS A 13 9.63 -11.87 3.99
N SER A 14 9.16 -11.63 2.77
CA SER A 14 7.76 -11.30 2.53
C SER A 14 6.90 -12.57 2.45
N ASN A 15 7.48 -13.73 2.12
CA ASN A 15 6.78 -14.94 1.69
C ASN A 15 6.01 -14.76 0.37
N TRP A 16 6.46 -13.84 -0.47
CA TRP A 16 5.94 -13.57 -1.80
C TRP A 16 7.03 -13.82 -2.86
N TRP A 17 6.62 -13.93 -4.13
CA TRP A 17 7.50 -14.10 -5.29
C TRP A 17 8.64 -13.07 -5.36
N ILE A 18 8.48 -11.90 -4.74
CA ILE A 18 9.53 -10.88 -4.69
C ILE A 18 10.76 -11.31 -3.88
N ASP A 19 10.62 -12.24 -2.92
CA ASP A 19 11.74 -12.77 -2.15
C ASP A 19 12.76 -13.41 -3.09
N ASP A 20 12.32 -14.22 -4.06
CA ASP A 20 13.21 -14.91 -5.00
C ASP A 20 14.00 -13.92 -5.87
N ILE A 21 13.36 -12.82 -6.26
CA ILE A 21 13.97 -11.75 -7.06
C ILE A 21 15.02 -10.98 -6.26
N LEU A 22 14.73 -10.71 -4.98
CA LEU A 22 15.63 -10.01 -4.07
C LEU A 22 16.66 -10.95 -3.40
N GLY A 23 16.78 -12.20 -3.86
CA GLY A 23 17.79 -13.14 -3.36
C GLY A 23 17.45 -13.73 -1.99
N GLY A 24 16.18 -13.94 -1.72
CA GLY A 24 15.63 -14.56 -0.50
C GLY A 24 15.12 -13.58 0.55
N GLY A 25 14.86 -12.32 0.19
CA GLY A 25 14.28 -11.30 1.08
C GLY A 25 15.14 -10.03 1.24
N LEU A 26 14.72 -9.12 2.12
CA LEU A 26 15.50 -7.94 2.52
C LEU A 26 16.51 -8.30 3.59
N ILE A 27 17.76 -7.89 3.42
CA ILE A 27 18.86 -8.19 4.35
C ILE A 27 18.84 -7.19 5.51
N ASP A 28 18.99 -7.71 6.73
CA ASP A 28 19.08 -6.91 7.94
C ASP A 28 20.25 -5.92 7.89
N GLY A 29 19.98 -4.66 8.24
CA GLY A 29 20.96 -3.58 8.22
C GLY A 29 21.28 -3.02 6.83
N GLN A 30 20.64 -3.53 5.77
CA GLN A 30 20.82 -3.02 4.41
C GLN A 30 19.70 -2.05 4.02
N SER A 31 20.06 -1.11 3.14
CA SER A 31 19.15 -0.10 2.61
C SER A 31 18.79 -0.34 1.15
N TYR A 32 17.50 -0.20 0.86
CA TYR A 32 16.90 -0.45 -0.44
C TYR A 32 16.19 0.81 -0.91
N ILE A 33 16.38 1.19 -2.16
CA ILE A 33 15.59 2.21 -2.85
C ILE A 33 14.80 1.52 -3.96
N LEU A 34 13.47 1.61 -3.89
CA LEU A 34 12.57 1.07 -4.91
C LEU A 34 11.73 2.18 -5.55
N CYS A 35 11.48 2.08 -6.85
CA CYS A 35 10.50 2.90 -7.55
C CYS A 35 9.76 2.09 -8.62
N GLY A 36 8.58 2.57 -9.04
CA GLY A 36 7.88 2.08 -10.22
C GLY A 36 6.69 1.17 -9.92
N TYR A 37 6.24 0.42 -10.93
CA TYR A 37 4.89 -0.16 -11.00
C TYR A 37 4.52 -1.07 -9.81
N PHE A 38 5.50 -1.75 -9.21
CA PHE A 38 5.28 -2.67 -8.08
C PHE A 38 5.85 -2.18 -6.73
N ALA A 39 6.44 -0.99 -6.66
CA ALA A 39 7.18 -0.56 -5.46
C ALA A 39 6.30 -0.55 -4.20
N GLU A 40 5.06 -0.04 -4.31
CA GLU A 40 4.12 0.00 -3.18
C GLU A 40 3.59 -1.38 -2.78
N SER A 41 3.33 -2.25 -3.75
CA SER A 41 2.94 -3.65 -3.49
C SER A 41 4.04 -4.40 -2.74
N ILE A 42 5.29 -4.23 -3.17
CA ILE A 42 6.46 -4.81 -2.49
C ILE A 42 6.59 -4.26 -1.08
N MET A 43 6.43 -2.93 -0.92
CA MET A 43 6.43 -2.28 0.39
C MET A 43 5.36 -2.88 1.31
N ALA A 44 4.12 -3.04 0.85
CA ALA A 44 3.03 -3.59 1.63
C ALA A 44 3.29 -5.07 2.02
N ALA A 45 3.82 -5.89 1.11
CA ALA A 45 4.17 -7.27 1.39
C ALA A 45 5.18 -7.41 2.54
N TYR A 46 6.26 -6.62 2.50
CA TYR A 46 7.27 -6.60 3.57
C TYR A 46 6.75 -5.94 4.85
N MET A 47 5.95 -4.89 4.75
CA MET A 47 5.31 -4.24 5.90
C MET A 47 4.46 -5.23 6.70
N ILE A 48 3.59 -5.97 6.04
CA ILE A 48 2.75 -6.96 6.71
C ILE A 48 3.58 -8.12 7.25
N SER A 49 4.58 -8.58 6.51
CA SER A 49 5.41 -9.69 6.98
C SER A 49 6.25 -9.32 8.19
N ALA A 50 6.76 -8.09 8.23
CA ALA A 50 7.51 -7.58 9.38
C ALA A 50 6.62 -7.37 10.62
N SER A 51 5.35 -7.00 10.43
CA SER A 51 4.41 -6.72 11.52
C SER A 51 4.09 -7.97 12.36
N ALA A 52 4.21 -9.17 11.78
CA ALA A 52 4.12 -10.44 12.53
C ALA A 52 5.24 -10.65 13.55
N PHE A 53 6.39 -9.98 13.41
CA PHE A 53 7.59 -10.23 14.23
C PHE A 53 8.00 -9.05 15.11
N GLY A 54 7.31 -7.92 15.01
CA GLY A 54 7.59 -6.71 15.75
C GLY A 54 7.06 -5.47 15.04
N LYS A 55 7.53 -4.29 15.46
CA LYS A 55 7.00 -3.03 14.95
C LYS A 55 7.51 -2.72 13.55
N VAL A 56 6.70 -2.07 12.75
CA VAL A 56 7.12 -1.48 11.47
C VAL A 56 7.03 0.03 11.59
N ILE A 57 8.13 0.73 11.34
CA ILE A 57 8.14 2.19 11.36
C ILE A 57 7.96 2.67 9.93
N TYR A 58 6.83 3.30 9.65
CA TYR A 58 6.48 3.82 8.32
C TYR A 58 6.43 5.33 8.35
N ILE A 59 7.42 5.99 7.75
CA ILE A 59 7.45 7.44 7.59
C ILE A 59 6.85 7.78 6.22
N ASN A 60 5.69 8.43 6.24
CA ASN A 60 4.99 8.85 5.04
C ASN A 60 5.29 10.33 4.76
N SER A 61 5.95 10.61 3.64
CA SER A 61 6.39 11.95 3.22
C SER A 61 5.85 12.34 1.86
N THR A 62 4.91 11.57 1.31
CA THR A 62 4.24 11.94 0.06
C THR A 62 3.41 13.20 0.27
N ASP A 63 3.22 13.97 -0.80
CA ASP A 63 2.40 15.18 -0.74
C ASP A 63 0.91 14.80 -0.68
N TYR A 64 0.26 15.20 0.43
CA TYR A 64 -1.15 14.95 0.73
C TYR A 64 -2.11 15.42 -0.38
N TYR A 65 -1.72 16.43 -1.17
CA TYR A 65 -2.57 17.03 -2.20
C TYR A 65 -2.40 16.42 -3.60
N SER A 66 -1.24 15.85 -3.91
CA SER A 66 -0.93 15.33 -5.24
C SER A 66 -0.87 13.81 -5.32
N VAL A 67 -0.63 13.12 -4.20
CA VAL A 67 -0.54 11.67 -4.12
C VAL A 67 -1.33 11.18 -2.92
N ARG A 68 -2.53 10.65 -3.14
CA ARG A 68 -3.35 9.96 -2.12
C ARG A 68 -2.69 8.63 -1.73
N ASN A 69 -1.54 8.69 -1.07
CA ASN A 69 -0.85 7.50 -0.56
C ASN A 69 -1.18 7.30 0.92
N ILE A 70 -2.47 7.02 1.16
CA ILE A 70 -2.82 6.06 2.20
C ILE A 70 -2.50 4.72 1.58
N ILE A 71 -1.64 3.93 2.23
CA ILE A 71 -1.37 2.55 1.83
C ILE A 71 -2.71 1.90 1.48
N ASP A 72 -2.85 1.44 0.24
CA ASP A 72 -4.12 0.91 -0.24
C ASP A 72 -4.67 -0.13 0.73
N GLN A 73 -5.81 0.20 1.35
CA GLN A 73 -6.40 -0.63 2.40
C GLN A 73 -6.74 -2.03 1.88
N GLU A 74 -7.11 -2.13 0.60
CA GLU A 74 -7.36 -3.40 -0.08
C GLU A 74 -6.07 -4.21 -0.21
N SER A 75 -4.99 -3.58 -0.69
CA SER A 75 -3.66 -4.20 -0.76
C SER A 75 -3.20 -4.70 0.61
N LEU A 76 -3.30 -3.88 1.66
CA LEU A 76 -2.94 -4.31 3.02
C LEU A 76 -3.79 -5.49 3.49
N ALA A 77 -5.12 -5.43 3.33
CA ALA A 77 -6.02 -6.52 3.73
C ALA A 77 -5.68 -7.83 3.01
N PHE A 78 -5.36 -7.74 1.72
CA PHE A 78 -4.92 -8.89 0.91
C PHE A 78 -3.62 -9.51 1.44
N TYR A 79 -2.60 -8.69 1.73
CA TYR A 79 -1.34 -9.18 2.30
C TYR A 79 -1.54 -9.75 3.72
N ILE A 80 -2.35 -9.12 4.57
CA ILE A 80 -2.65 -9.59 5.93
C ILE A 80 -3.33 -10.96 5.87
N LYS A 81 -4.36 -11.11 5.04
CA LYS A 81 -5.07 -12.37 4.86
C LYS A 81 -4.15 -13.46 4.32
N SER A 82 -3.31 -13.12 3.35
CA SER A 82 -2.35 -14.07 2.75
C SER A 82 -1.27 -14.51 3.74
N ALA A 83 -0.87 -13.63 4.66
CA ALA A 83 0.08 -13.93 5.73
C ALA A 83 -0.55 -14.68 6.92
N GLY A 84 -1.89 -14.79 6.98
CA GLY A 84 -2.61 -15.43 8.08
C GLY A 84 -2.51 -14.66 9.40
N ILE A 85 -2.30 -13.34 9.35
CA ILE A 85 -2.14 -12.47 10.52
C ILE A 85 -3.51 -11.83 10.85
N SER A 86 -3.77 -11.60 12.13
CA SER A 86 -4.91 -10.77 12.56
C SER A 86 -4.73 -9.33 12.07
N ILE A 87 -5.79 -8.75 11.50
CA ILE A 87 -5.79 -7.35 11.04
C ILE A 87 -5.41 -6.41 12.19
N ASP A 88 -6.01 -6.59 13.36
CA ASP A 88 -5.75 -5.73 14.52
C ASP A 88 -4.30 -5.82 14.99
N ASP A 89 -3.71 -7.02 14.97
CA ASP A 89 -2.32 -7.23 15.42
C ASP A 89 -1.32 -6.67 14.41
N ALA A 90 -1.62 -6.82 13.11
CA ALA A 90 -0.83 -6.21 12.04
C ALA A 90 -0.86 -4.67 12.14
N LEU A 91 -2.05 -4.09 12.28
CA LEU A 91 -2.22 -2.62 12.34
C LEU A 91 -1.62 -2.03 13.62
N LYS A 92 -1.76 -2.67 14.79
CA LYS A 92 -1.12 -2.21 16.03
C LYS A 92 0.40 -2.19 15.96
N SER A 93 0.98 -3.06 15.14
CA SER A 93 2.43 -3.19 14.99
C SER A 93 2.98 -2.19 13.97
N ILE A 94 2.16 -1.63 13.09
CA ILE A 94 2.57 -0.62 12.12
C ILE A 94 2.42 0.77 12.74
N ILE A 95 3.53 1.50 12.86
CA ILE A 95 3.58 2.85 13.39
C ILE A 95 3.81 3.81 12.22
N GLU A 96 2.74 4.49 11.80
CA GLU A 96 2.81 5.53 10.78
C GLU A 96 3.19 6.89 11.39
N ILE A 97 4.12 7.60 10.75
CA ILE A 97 4.50 8.97 11.09
C ILE A 97 4.48 9.82 9.80
N SER A 98 3.46 10.67 9.67
CA SER A 98 3.29 11.51 8.47
C SER A 98 4.05 12.84 8.57
N ALA A 99 4.85 13.15 7.55
CA ALA A 99 5.75 14.29 7.51
C ALA A 99 5.78 14.98 6.15
N HIS A 100 5.01 16.06 6.01
CA HIS A 100 4.85 16.79 4.74
C HIS A 100 5.64 18.11 4.68
N SER A 101 6.59 18.32 5.59
CA SER A 101 7.51 19.47 5.54
C SER A 101 8.89 19.07 6.05
N SER A 102 9.95 19.78 5.66
CA SER A 102 11.33 19.45 6.02
C SER A 102 11.51 19.32 7.54
N GLN A 103 10.95 20.26 8.32
CA GLN A 103 11.03 20.22 9.77
C GLN A 103 10.26 19.03 10.37
N ARG A 104 9.06 18.73 9.84
CA ARG A 104 8.28 17.56 10.28
C ARG A 104 8.99 16.26 9.94
N LEU A 105 9.69 16.20 8.81
CA LEU A 105 10.45 15.03 8.39
C LEU A 105 11.63 14.77 9.32
N LEU A 106 12.40 15.81 9.67
CA LEU A 106 13.46 15.71 10.67
C LEU A 106 12.93 15.25 12.04
N ASN A 107 11.75 15.74 12.45
CA ASN A 107 11.10 15.33 13.69
C ASN A 107 10.57 13.89 13.63
N ALA A 108 10.06 13.44 12.48
CA ALA A 108 9.60 12.08 12.26
C ALA A 108 10.75 11.08 12.40
N VAL A 109 11.93 11.41 11.86
CA VAL A 109 13.15 10.60 12.06
C VAL A 109 13.55 10.54 13.54
N LYS A 110 13.50 11.67 14.27
CA LYS A 110 13.77 11.67 15.72
C LYS A 110 12.78 10.79 16.49
N ALA A 111 11.50 10.83 16.13
CA ALA A 111 10.49 9.97 16.73
C ALA A 111 10.75 8.49 16.42
N ALA A 112 11.10 8.15 15.16
CA ALA A 112 11.46 6.80 14.74
C ALA A 112 12.64 6.23 15.54
N MET A 113 13.68 7.04 15.79
CA MET A 113 14.85 6.64 16.58
C MET A 113 14.53 6.27 18.04
N ASN A 114 13.41 6.76 18.58
CA ASN A 114 12.99 6.46 19.96
C ASN A 114 12.12 5.20 20.06
N ILE A 115 11.75 4.58 18.94
CA ILE A 115 10.90 3.38 18.91
C ILE A 115 11.79 2.14 18.97
N SER A 116 11.63 1.35 20.03
CA SER A 116 12.28 0.06 20.18
C SER A 116 11.45 -1.08 19.59
N GLY A 117 12.11 -2.17 19.19
CA GLY A 117 11.46 -3.39 18.69
C GLY A 117 11.00 -3.32 17.23
N ALA A 118 11.58 -2.42 16.44
CA ALA A 118 11.34 -2.38 15.01
C ALA A 118 11.87 -3.63 14.30
N ARG A 119 11.20 -4.06 13.23
CA ARG A 119 11.60 -5.13 12.31
C ARG A 119 11.77 -4.67 10.88
N LEU A 120 11.28 -3.48 10.56
CA LEU A 120 11.41 -2.86 9.26
C LEU A 120 11.27 -1.35 9.40
N LEU A 121 12.13 -0.61 8.71
CA LEU A 121 12.02 0.83 8.55
C LEU A 121 11.59 1.12 7.11
N ILE A 122 10.57 1.98 6.94
CA ILE A 122 10.09 2.39 5.64
C ILE A 122 10.08 3.92 5.58
N LEU A 123 10.65 4.46 4.50
CA LEU A 123 10.52 5.87 4.15
C LEU A 123 9.87 6.00 2.78
N HIS A 124 8.70 6.60 2.73
CA HIS A 124 7.94 6.75 1.49
C HIS A 124 7.85 8.22 1.10
N GLY A 125 8.21 8.55 -0.14
CA GLY A 125 7.98 9.88 -0.70
C GLY A 125 9.11 10.87 -0.52
N LEU A 126 10.34 10.42 -0.27
CA LEU A 126 11.47 11.37 -0.08
C LEU A 126 11.76 12.22 -1.33
N HIS A 127 11.32 11.80 -2.52
CA HIS A 127 11.43 12.59 -3.75
C HIS A 127 10.80 13.99 -3.64
N SER A 128 9.77 14.16 -2.80
CA SER A 128 9.13 15.46 -2.57
C SER A 128 10.08 16.49 -1.92
N PHE A 129 11.19 16.04 -1.34
CA PHE A 129 12.16 16.86 -0.62
C PHE A 129 13.51 17.02 -1.36
N LEU A 130 13.62 16.60 -2.63
CA LEU A 130 14.90 16.66 -3.37
C LEU A 130 15.41 18.08 -3.65
N LYS A 131 14.55 19.10 -3.53
CA LYS A 131 14.94 20.52 -3.59
C LYS A 131 15.70 20.94 -2.32
N ASP A 132 15.39 20.32 -1.18
CA ASP A 132 16.03 20.51 0.11
C ASP A 132 17.00 19.34 0.37
N ARG A 133 18.14 19.38 -0.33
CA ARG A 133 19.11 18.28 -0.35
C ARG A 133 19.69 17.99 1.03
N GLU A 134 19.96 19.03 1.82
CA GLU A 134 20.49 18.87 3.17
C GLU A 134 19.56 18.03 4.04
N VAL A 135 18.25 18.30 3.97
CA VAL A 135 17.25 17.57 4.74
C VAL A 135 17.06 16.15 4.21
N SER A 136 16.89 15.98 2.90
CA SER A 136 16.68 14.65 2.30
C SER A 136 17.88 13.72 2.52
N ASP A 137 19.11 14.19 2.31
CA ASP A 137 20.33 13.40 2.55
C ASP A 137 20.50 13.07 4.03
N THR A 138 20.26 14.04 4.93
CA THR A 138 20.35 13.83 6.39
C THR A 138 19.34 12.79 6.87
N VAL A 139 18.09 12.87 6.38
CA VAL A 139 17.01 11.94 6.74
C VAL A 139 17.35 10.53 6.28
N PHE A 140 17.77 10.38 5.01
CA PHE A 140 18.15 9.07 4.48
C PHE A 140 19.33 8.48 5.24
N TYR A 141 20.37 9.27 5.49
CA TYR A 141 21.54 8.84 6.26
C TYR A 141 21.16 8.36 7.67
N LYS A 142 20.36 9.13 8.41
CA LYS A 142 19.96 8.76 9.78
C LYS A 142 19.16 7.47 9.83
N LEU A 143 18.20 7.28 8.93
CA LEU A 143 17.41 6.05 8.88
C LEU A 143 18.25 4.85 8.44
N LYS A 144 19.16 5.03 7.46
CA LYS A 144 20.12 4.00 7.07
C LYS A 144 21.01 3.58 8.24
N SER A 145 21.55 4.54 8.99
CA SER A 145 22.40 4.25 10.17
C SER A 145 21.61 3.54 11.26
N LEU A 146 20.39 4.01 11.55
CA LEU A 146 19.48 3.33 12.50
C LEU A 146 19.19 1.88 12.08
N ALA A 147 18.98 1.64 10.79
CA ALA A 147 18.75 0.31 10.24
C ALA A 147 19.95 -0.62 10.45
N ALA A 148 21.16 -0.12 10.16
CA ALA A 148 22.40 -0.85 10.34
C ALA A 148 22.67 -1.16 11.82
N GLU A 149 22.49 -0.18 12.71
CA GLU A 149 22.68 -0.33 14.16
C GLU A 149 21.66 -1.31 14.77
N SER A 150 20.40 -1.20 14.36
CA SER A 150 19.30 -2.04 14.86
C SER A 150 19.23 -3.40 14.18
N ARG A 151 20.05 -3.64 13.14
CA ARG A 151 20.03 -4.85 12.29
C ARG A 151 18.64 -5.14 11.75
N VAL A 152 18.03 -4.13 11.12
CA VAL A 152 16.74 -4.24 10.43
C VAL A 152 16.87 -3.71 9.00
N PRO A 153 16.10 -4.24 8.03
CA PRO A 153 16.09 -3.68 6.69
C PRO A 153 15.50 -2.28 6.68
N PHE A 154 16.03 -1.44 5.78
CA PHE A 154 15.49 -0.11 5.48
C PHE A 154 15.03 -0.04 4.03
N LEU A 155 13.74 0.22 3.83
CA LEU A 155 13.11 0.34 2.54
C LEU A 155 12.68 1.78 2.25
N SER A 156 13.24 2.39 1.21
CA SER A 156 12.85 3.71 0.73
C SER A 156 12.07 3.58 -0.56
N ILE A 157 10.83 4.06 -0.57
CA ILE A 157 9.98 4.12 -1.77
C ILE A 157 9.99 5.54 -2.33
N THR A 158 10.26 5.65 -3.62
CA THR A 158 10.35 6.93 -4.33
C THR A 158 9.73 6.85 -5.71
N ASP A 159 9.48 8.01 -6.33
CA ASP A 159 8.99 8.09 -7.71
C ASP A 159 10.09 7.71 -8.70
N CYS A 160 9.71 7.29 -9.90
CA CYS A 160 10.66 7.11 -11.00
C CYS A 160 10.65 8.31 -11.95
N LYS A 161 11.81 8.61 -12.54
CA LYS A 161 11.92 9.46 -13.73
C LYS A 161 12.80 8.76 -14.75
N SER A 162 12.29 8.58 -15.97
CA SER A 162 13.01 7.91 -17.06
C SER A 162 13.54 6.53 -16.66
N GLY A 163 12.72 5.72 -15.97
CA GLY A 163 13.09 4.36 -15.55
C GLY A 163 14.06 4.26 -14.37
N ALA A 164 14.43 5.37 -13.73
CA ALA A 164 15.34 5.39 -12.58
C ALA A 164 14.69 6.03 -11.33
N PRO A 165 15.05 5.60 -10.10
CA PRO A 165 14.55 6.21 -8.88
C PRO A 165 14.94 7.69 -8.76
N LEU A 166 13.99 8.54 -8.36
CA LEU A 166 14.22 9.94 -8.04
C LEU A 166 14.89 10.07 -6.68
N VAL A 167 16.20 10.31 -6.70
CA VAL A 167 17.08 10.40 -5.53
C VAL A 167 18.16 11.44 -5.74
N THR A 168 18.80 11.89 -4.65
CA THR A 168 20.04 12.67 -4.75
C THR A 168 21.23 11.76 -5.09
N PRO A 169 22.33 12.30 -5.64
CA PRO A 169 23.56 11.54 -5.82
C PRO A 169 24.10 10.95 -4.50
N THR A 170 23.95 11.68 -3.39
CA THR A 170 24.36 11.21 -2.06
C THR A 170 23.57 9.98 -1.65
N MET A 171 22.25 9.99 -1.78
CA MET A 171 21.39 8.84 -1.48
C MET A 171 21.73 7.62 -2.34
N ALA A 172 21.91 7.83 -3.66
CA ALA A 172 22.30 6.77 -4.58
C ALA A 172 23.65 6.13 -4.18
N SER A 173 24.62 6.95 -3.77
CA SER A 173 25.91 6.49 -3.27
C SER A 173 25.78 5.73 -1.93
N MET A 174 24.93 6.21 -1.02
CA MET A 174 24.76 5.65 0.32
C MET A 174 23.95 4.36 0.37
N CYS A 175 22.96 4.18 -0.53
CA CYS A 175 22.09 3.01 -0.52
C CYS A 175 22.85 1.72 -0.85
N ASN A 176 22.35 0.55 -0.45
CA ASN A 176 22.98 -0.72 -0.78
C ASN A 176 22.39 -1.32 -2.06
N TYR A 177 21.07 -1.25 -2.20
CA TYR A 177 20.32 -1.77 -3.32
C TYR A 177 19.44 -0.66 -3.91
N MET A 178 19.39 -0.62 -5.23
CA MET A 178 18.56 0.32 -5.96
C MET A 178 17.90 -0.42 -7.12
N VAL A 179 16.57 -0.43 -7.13
CA VAL A 179 15.79 -1.21 -8.11
C VAL A 179 14.65 -0.36 -8.64
N ALA A 180 14.52 -0.29 -9.96
CA ALA A 180 13.34 0.25 -10.62
C ALA A 180 12.52 -0.89 -11.22
N VAL A 181 11.19 -0.78 -11.15
CA VAL A 181 10.29 -1.79 -11.69
C VAL A 181 9.39 -1.16 -12.76
N GLU A 182 9.51 -1.64 -13.98
CA GLU A 182 8.70 -1.20 -15.12
C GLU A 182 7.68 -2.27 -15.50
N ARG A 183 6.47 -1.85 -15.89
CA ARG A 183 5.47 -2.77 -16.41
C ARG A 183 5.75 -3.03 -17.89
N VAL A 184 5.75 -4.30 -18.27
CA VAL A 184 5.85 -4.73 -19.67
C VAL A 184 4.62 -5.59 -20.03
N GLU A 185 4.38 -5.83 -21.32
CA GLU A 185 3.16 -6.51 -21.80
C GLU A 185 2.95 -7.89 -21.13
N GLY A 186 4.02 -8.67 -20.99
CA GLY A 186 4.00 -10.02 -20.41
C GLY A 186 4.33 -10.12 -18.92
N GLY A 187 4.58 -9.00 -18.21
CA GLY A 187 5.03 -9.05 -16.82
C GLY A 187 5.56 -7.73 -16.28
N ALA A 188 6.62 -7.82 -15.50
CA ALA A 188 7.39 -6.67 -15.04
C ALA A 188 8.89 -6.86 -15.27
N GLU A 189 9.57 -5.78 -15.61
CA GLU A 189 11.02 -5.73 -15.73
C GLU A 189 11.62 -5.07 -14.49
N PHE A 190 12.54 -5.77 -13.85
CA PHE A 190 13.28 -5.32 -12.69
C PHE A 190 14.67 -4.85 -13.13
N HIS A 191 14.89 -3.54 -13.08
CA HIS A 191 16.19 -2.93 -13.33
C HIS A 191 16.90 -2.76 -12.00
N PHE A 192 17.82 -3.67 -11.70
CA PHE A 192 18.74 -3.52 -10.59
C PHE A 192 19.82 -2.55 -11.03
N LEU A 193 19.88 -1.39 -10.40
CA LEU A 193 20.88 -0.36 -10.66
C LEU A 193 22.06 -0.44 -9.67
N LYS A 194 21.86 -1.11 -8.53
CA LYS A 194 22.88 -1.33 -7.49
C LYS A 194 22.60 -2.62 -6.71
N PRO A 195 23.62 -3.39 -6.29
CA PRO A 195 25.08 -3.18 -6.46
C PRO A 195 25.63 -3.53 -7.84
N VAL A 196 24.94 -4.39 -8.59
CA VAL A 196 25.32 -4.81 -9.93
C VAL A 196 24.18 -4.45 -10.87
N GLU A 197 24.53 -3.77 -11.96
CA GLU A 197 23.56 -3.42 -12.98
C GLU A 197 23.10 -4.69 -13.70
N ARG A 198 21.81 -5.00 -13.60
CA ARG A 198 21.20 -6.15 -14.29
C ARG A 198 19.70 -5.93 -14.47
N GLN A 199 19.15 -6.62 -15.46
CA GLN A 199 17.72 -6.61 -15.75
C GLN A 199 17.16 -8.02 -15.61
N LEU A 200 15.94 -8.11 -15.07
CA LEU A 200 15.23 -9.37 -14.94
C LEU A 200 13.76 -9.15 -15.28
N THR A 201 13.29 -9.83 -16.32
CA THR A 201 11.87 -9.87 -16.66
C THR A 201 11.19 -11.01 -15.90
N VAL A 202 10.07 -10.71 -15.25
CA VAL A 202 9.27 -11.67 -14.50
C VAL A 202 7.86 -11.68 -15.07
N GLY A 203 7.43 -12.84 -15.55
CA GLY A 203 6.13 -13.02 -16.18
C GLY A 203 4.97 -12.99 -15.17
N TRP A 204 3.78 -12.65 -15.65
CA TRP A 204 2.54 -12.65 -14.85
C TRP A 204 2.23 -14.01 -14.21
N ASP A 205 2.67 -15.10 -14.84
CA ASP A 205 2.53 -16.48 -14.36
C ASP A 205 3.25 -16.71 -13.04
N LYS A 206 4.44 -16.11 -12.87
CA LYS A 206 5.25 -16.22 -11.65
C LYS A 206 4.83 -15.25 -10.56
N MET A 207 4.39 -14.05 -10.94
CA MET A 207 3.95 -13.03 -9.98
C MET A 207 2.58 -13.39 -9.39
N GLY A 208 1.78 -14.18 -10.12
CA GLY A 208 0.35 -14.30 -9.82
C GLY A 208 -0.39 -13.01 -10.17
N ARG A 209 -1.73 -13.06 -10.23
CA ARG A 209 -2.55 -11.86 -10.44
C ARG A 209 -2.54 -11.01 -9.17
N LEU A 210 -1.55 -10.13 -9.01
CA LEU A 210 -1.54 -9.13 -7.91
C LEU A 210 -2.55 -8.00 -8.11
N THR A 211 -2.99 -7.76 -9.34
CA THR A 211 -4.11 -6.86 -9.62
C THR A 211 -5.21 -7.66 -10.29
N HIS A 212 -6.28 -7.92 -9.53
CA HIS A 212 -7.54 -8.34 -10.12
C HIS A 212 -8.03 -7.24 -11.06
N SER A 213 -8.58 -7.61 -12.22
CA SER A 213 -9.24 -6.64 -13.09
C SER A 213 -10.28 -5.87 -12.28
N PHE A 214 -10.54 -4.60 -12.61
CA PHE A 214 -11.57 -3.81 -11.92
C PHE A 214 -12.88 -4.60 -11.80
N ARG A 215 -13.26 -5.29 -12.88
CA ARG A 215 -14.42 -6.18 -12.92
C ARG A 215 -14.37 -7.28 -11.85
N LYS A 216 -13.26 -7.99 -11.73
CA LYS A 216 -13.12 -9.04 -10.72
C LYS A 216 -13.12 -8.46 -9.31
N ARG A 217 -12.48 -7.30 -9.09
CA ARG A 217 -12.52 -6.59 -7.80
C ARG A 217 -13.93 -6.16 -7.42
N TYR A 218 -14.67 -5.63 -8.40
CA TYR A 218 -16.06 -5.23 -8.24
C TYR A 218 -16.97 -6.42 -7.91
N GLU A 219 -16.80 -7.54 -8.61
CA GLU A 219 -17.54 -8.78 -8.35
C GLU A 219 -17.21 -9.34 -6.94
N ASP A 220 -15.93 -9.47 -6.58
CA ASP A 220 -15.49 -9.93 -5.26
C ASP A 220 -16.00 -9.00 -4.13
N TYR A 221 -16.06 -7.69 -4.39
CA TYR A 221 -16.59 -6.69 -3.45
C TYR A 221 -18.10 -6.81 -3.25
N ILE A 222 -18.88 -6.96 -4.33
CA ILE A 222 -20.33 -7.22 -4.24
C ILE A 222 -20.62 -8.52 -3.48
N GLU A 223 -19.89 -9.59 -3.79
CA GLU A 223 -20.05 -10.87 -3.07
C GLU A 223 -19.76 -10.73 -1.58
N THR A 224 -18.75 -9.93 -1.22
CA THR A 224 -18.42 -9.64 0.17
C THR A 224 -19.53 -8.81 0.84
N LEU A 225 -20.09 -7.80 0.16
CA LEU A 225 -21.23 -7.04 0.67
C LEU A 225 -22.46 -7.93 0.90
N ARG A 226 -22.79 -8.81 -0.05
CA ARG A 226 -23.90 -9.76 0.10
C ARG A 226 -23.65 -10.77 1.22
N ARG A 227 -22.42 -11.30 1.32
CA ARG A 227 -22.12 -12.33 2.32
C ARG A 227 -22.02 -11.78 3.73
N ASP A 228 -21.34 -10.64 3.90
CA ASP A 228 -20.90 -10.16 5.22
C ASP A 228 -21.70 -8.95 5.70
N PHE A 229 -22.24 -8.12 4.79
CA PHE A 229 -22.93 -6.87 5.13
C PHE A 229 -24.46 -6.97 5.04
N GLU A 230 -25.01 -7.61 3.99
CA GLU A 230 -26.45 -7.83 3.83
C GLU A 230 -27.10 -8.49 5.06
N PRO A 231 -26.51 -9.50 5.72
CA PRO A 231 -27.11 -10.11 6.91
C PRO A 231 -27.14 -9.18 8.13
N LEU A 232 -26.36 -8.11 8.13
CA LEU A 232 -26.30 -7.12 9.21
C LEU A 232 -27.33 -5.98 9.02
N LEU A 233 -27.96 -5.90 7.85
CA LEU A 233 -28.97 -4.90 7.53
C LEU A 233 -30.32 -5.24 8.19
N ARG A 234 -31.02 -4.20 8.66
CA ARG A 234 -32.33 -4.30 9.33
C ARG A 234 -33.39 -3.49 8.58
N ASP A 235 -34.66 -3.79 8.83
CA ASP A 235 -35.81 -2.98 8.38
C ASP A 235 -35.90 -2.73 6.86
N GLY A 236 -35.73 -3.77 6.02
CA GLY A 236 -35.91 -3.69 4.56
C GLY A 236 -34.79 -2.98 3.80
N ASN A 237 -33.64 -2.77 4.45
CA ASN A 237 -32.46 -2.14 3.85
C ASN A 237 -31.67 -3.09 2.94
N ASP A 238 -31.89 -4.40 3.04
CA ASP A 238 -31.42 -5.44 2.14
C ASP A 238 -31.86 -5.17 0.70
N LYS A 239 -33.14 -4.85 0.50
CA LYS A 239 -33.68 -4.51 -0.82
C LYS A 239 -33.10 -3.21 -1.38
N ALA A 240 -32.86 -2.22 -0.53
CA ALA A 240 -32.24 -0.97 -0.93
C ALA A 240 -30.75 -1.14 -1.32
N LEU A 241 -30.05 -2.10 -0.71
CA LEU A 241 -28.69 -2.49 -1.12
C LEU A 241 -28.71 -3.14 -2.51
N GLU A 242 -29.62 -4.08 -2.77
CA GLU A 242 -29.74 -4.73 -4.08
C GLU A 242 -30.13 -3.74 -5.18
N ASP A 243 -31.13 -2.89 -4.94
CA ASP A 243 -31.55 -1.86 -5.89
C ASP A 243 -30.41 -0.90 -6.22
N LEU A 244 -29.55 -0.56 -5.25
CA LEU A 244 -28.36 0.26 -5.48
C LEU A 244 -27.34 -0.45 -6.37
N ILE A 245 -27.04 -1.72 -6.08
CA ILE A 245 -26.08 -2.53 -6.83
C ILE A 245 -26.55 -2.70 -8.28
N GLU A 246 -27.82 -3.03 -8.49
CA GLU A 246 -28.38 -3.33 -9.81
C GLU A 246 -28.68 -2.09 -10.64
N LEU A 247 -29.26 -1.03 -10.04
CA LEU A 247 -29.78 0.11 -10.79
C LEU A 247 -28.78 1.25 -10.95
N VAL A 248 -27.78 1.35 -10.07
CA VAL A 248 -26.85 2.48 -10.05
C VAL A 248 -25.42 2.03 -10.32
N TRP A 249 -24.91 1.02 -9.63
CA TRP A 249 -23.51 0.64 -9.72
C TRP A 249 -23.21 -0.23 -10.94
N SER A 250 -24.04 -1.24 -11.21
CA SER A 250 -23.83 -2.17 -12.33
C SER A 250 -23.86 -1.48 -13.71
N PRO A 251 -24.76 -0.51 -13.98
CA PRO A 251 -24.76 0.24 -15.24
C PRO A 251 -23.55 1.16 -15.40
N GLU A 252 -23.07 1.75 -14.30
CA GLU A 252 -21.95 2.71 -14.30
C GLU A 252 -20.57 2.05 -14.14
N THR A 253 -20.51 0.71 -14.10
CA THR A 253 -19.26 -0.05 -13.90
C THR A 253 -18.17 0.34 -14.90
N ALA A 254 -18.54 0.63 -16.16
CA ALA A 254 -17.60 1.08 -17.18
C ALA A 254 -17.05 2.50 -16.88
N ALA A 255 -17.91 3.43 -16.47
CA ALA A 255 -17.50 4.79 -16.11
C ALA A 255 -16.65 4.80 -14.84
N MET A 256 -17.02 4.01 -13.83
CA MET A 256 -16.24 3.82 -12.60
C MET A 256 -14.87 3.19 -12.88
N SER A 257 -14.78 2.24 -13.82
CA SER A 257 -13.50 1.63 -14.22
C SER A 257 -12.54 2.60 -14.91
N ALA A 258 -13.06 3.68 -15.52
CA ALA A 258 -12.29 4.70 -16.20
C ALA A 258 -11.88 5.86 -15.28
N LEU A 259 -12.51 5.98 -14.11
CA LEU A 259 -12.21 7.02 -13.12
C LEU A 259 -11.10 6.55 -12.18
N ASN A 260 -9.97 7.25 -12.21
CA ASN A 260 -8.79 6.95 -11.40
C ASN A 260 -8.93 7.55 -9.96
N LEU A 261 -10.07 7.31 -9.29
CA LEU A 261 -10.35 7.79 -7.94
C LEU A 261 -9.99 6.70 -6.91
N PRO A 262 -9.07 6.94 -5.95
CA PRO A 262 -8.75 5.95 -4.93
C PRO A 262 -9.78 5.94 -3.80
N GLN A 263 -10.10 4.70 -3.40
CA GLN A 263 -10.42 4.22 -2.04
C GLN A 263 -11.82 4.45 -1.48
N VAL A 264 -12.46 3.34 -1.09
CA VAL A 264 -12.94 2.95 0.26
C VAL A 264 -13.29 4.11 1.22
N SER A 265 -14.01 5.11 0.71
CA SER A 265 -15.03 5.85 1.45
C SER A 265 -16.35 5.08 1.51
N ASP A 266 -16.35 3.87 0.93
CA ASP A 266 -17.52 3.23 0.39
C ASP A 266 -18.44 2.68 1.46
N SER A 267 -17.97 2.21 2.62
CA SER A 267 -18.91 1.68 3.63
C SER A 267 -19.79 2.76 4.25
N MET A 268 -19.25 3.96 4.52
CA MET A 268 -20.03 5.08 5.07
C MET A 268 -20.89 5.75 4.00
N VAL A 269 -20.39 5.89 2.78
CA VAL A 269 -21.16 6.41 1.63
C VAL A 269 -22.24 5.42 1.21
N LEU A 270 -21.97 4.11 1.21
CA LEU A 270 -22.93 3.05 0.94
C LEU A 270 -24.07 3.07 1.96
N VAL A 271 -23.75 3.14 3.26
CA VAL A 271 -24.77 3.28 4.31
C VAL A 271 -25.60 4.56 4.11
N ALA A 272 -24.95 5.68 3.77
CA ALA A 272 -25.64 6.94 3.50
C ALA A 272 -26.54 6.86 2.26
N VAL A 273 -26.09 6.23 1.18
CA VAL A 273 -26.87 6.06 -0.07
C VAL A 273 -28.03 5.10 0.14
N ILE A 274 -27.83 3.96 0.84
CA ILE A 274 -28.89 3.02 1.21
C ILE A 274 -29.95 3.75 2.04
N TYR A 275 -29.53 4.53 3.04
CA TYR A 275 -30.44 5.33 3.87
C TYR A 275 -31.22 6.35 3.04
N LEU A 276 -30.55 7.08 2.14
CA LEU A 276 -31.18 8.05 1.25
C LEU A 276 -32.17 7.39 0.28
N MET A 277 -31.85 6.22 -0.29
CA MET A 277 -32.75 5.48 -1.18
C MET A 277 -33.98 4.96 -0.46
N LYS A 278 -33.83 4.47 0.78
CA LYS A 278 -34.95 4.09 1.64
C LYS A 278 -35.91 5.25 1.87
N GLU A 279 -35.38 6.41 2.29
CA GLU A 279 -36.19 7.59 2.53
C GLU A 279 -36.87 8.08 1.25
N LEU A 280 -36.17 8.09 0.12
CA LEU A 280 -36.74 8.49 -1.17
C LEU A 280 -37.88 7.56 -1.61
N THR A 281 -37.75 6.26 -1.35
CA THR A 281 -38.79 5.25 -1.65
C THR A 281 -40.00 5.43 -0.75
N LYS A 282 -39.78 5.68 0.54
CA LYS A 282 -40.83 6.00 1.50
C LYS A 282 -41.58 7.28 1.11
N THR A 283 -40.86 8.35 0.79
CA THR A 283 -41.45 9.62 0.33
C THR A 283 -42.24 9.44 -0.97
N LYS A 284 -41.75 8.67 -1.94
CA LYS A 284 -42.51 8.38 -3.18
C LYS A 284 -43.81 7.65 -2.88
N LYS A 285 -43.80 6.66 -1.99
CA LYS A 285 -44.99 5.90 -1.62
C LYS A 285 -46.02 6.78 -0.91
N GLU A 286 -45.59 7.61 0.03
CA GLU A 286 -46.44 8.59 0.71
C GLU A 286 -47.03 9.62 -0.28
N LEU A 287 -46.26 10.02 -1.30
CA LEU A 287 -46.70 10.96 -2.33
C LEU A 287 -47.71 10.34 -3.31
N GLU A 288 -47.55 9.07 -3.67
CA GLU A 288 -48.52 8.30 -4.45
C GLU A 288 -49.81 8.06 -3.65
N GLU A 289 -49.72 7.76 -2.36
CA GLU A 289 -50.89 7.64 -1.47
C GLU A 289 -51.63 8.96 -1.28
N LEU A 290 -50.91 10.09 -1.21
CA LEU A 290 -51.49 11.44 -1.17
C LEU A 290 -52.15 11.82 -2.50
N LYS A 291 -51.52 11.51 -3.64
CA LYS A 291 -52.12 11.71 -4.97
C LYS A 291 -53.36 10.85 -5.17
N GLY A 292 -53.33 9.60 -4.71
CA GLY A 292 -54.49 8.70 -4.74
C GLY A 292 -55.64 9.11 -3.82
N ARG A 293 -55.38 9.96 -2.81
CA ARG A 293 -56.40 10.57 -1.93
C ARG A 293 -56.92 11.91 -2.44
N LEU A 294 -56.25 12.51 -3.42
CA LEU A 294 -56.61 13.77 -4.07
C LEU A 294 -57.44 13.56 -5.36
N HIS A 295 -57.69 12.30 -5.71
CA HIS A 295 -58.69 11.86 -6.70
C HIS A 295 -59.88 11.21 -5.97
#